data_AF-A0A831V1X5-F1
#
_entry.id   AF-A0A831V1X5-F1
#
_cell.length_a   1.000
_cell.length_b   1.000
_cell.length_c   1.000
_cell.angle_alpha   90.00
_cell.angle_beta   90.00
_cell.angle_gamma   90.00
#
_symmetry.space_group_name_H-M   'P 1'
#
loop_
_entity.id
_entity.type
_entity.pdbx_description
1 polymer ?
#
loop_
_entity_poly.entity_id
_entity_poly.type
_entity_poly.pdbx_seq_one_letter_code
_entity_poly.pdbx_strand_id
1 'polypeptide(L)'
;MSAIPSDFLQKTAKLSETVIAPFPASHKRYSVGSRPDVRVPYREVSQTATQNDSGIVSNPPIPVYDTSGPYTDPEVEIDLLKGLSPLRQEWIDERGDTEQLDGPTSRFGQDRLRDEKTENLRFSHIRPPRRAKPGANVSQMHYARQGIITPEMEYVAIRENNRLQEMRADPRYKALLRQHKGESFGASIPDEVTPEFVRDEIARGRAIIPANINHPEIEPMIIGRNFRTKINGNLGNSAVTSGIAEEVEKMVWGIRWGGDTIMDLSTGKHIHETREWILRNSPVPIGTVPLYQALEKVSGRAEDLTWEIYRDTLIEQAEQGVDYFTIHAGVR
;
A
#
# COMPACT_ATOMS: atom_id res chain seq x y z
N MET A 1 -19.71 -20.23 15.44
CA MET A 1 -18.56 -19.65 16.17
C MET A 1 -17.42 -20.63 16.03
N SER A 2 -16.69 -20.57 14.92
CA SER A 2 -15.49 -21.38 14.75
C SER A 2 -14.36 -20.72 15.54
N ALA A 3 -13.88 -21.41 16.58
CA ALA A 3 -12.76 -20.94 17.36
C ALA A 3 -11.50 -21.14 16.52
N ILE A 4 -10.93 -20.03 16.04
CA ILE A 4 -9.58 -20.02 15.46
C ILE A 4 -8.67 -20.72 16.49
N PRO A 5 -7.87 -21.73 16.11
CA PRO A 5 -7.04 -22.48 17.04
C PRO A 5 -6.20 -21.52 17.88
N SER A 6 -6.18 -21.71 19.21
CA SER A 6 -5.49 -20.82 20.16
C SER A 6 -4.03 -20.56 19.81
N ASP A 7 -3.36 -21.56 19.21
CA ASP A 7 -1.96 -21.46 18.78
C ASP A 7 -1.78 -20.60 17.52
N PHE A 8 -2.76 -20.61 16.60
CA PHE A 8 -2.78 -19.70 15.45
C PHE A 8 -3.09 -18.28 15.92
N LEU A 9 -4.05 -18.10 16.85
CA LEU A 9 -4.33 -16.82 17.49
C LEU A 9 -3.10 -16.27 18.22
N GLN A 10 -2.37 -17.07 19.00
CA GLN A 10 -1.20 -16.59 19.75
C GLN A 10 -0.03 -16.20 18.84
N LYS A 11 0.20 -16.91 17.73
CA LYS A 11 1.27 -16.60 16.77
C LYS A 11 0.90 -15.47 15.80
N THR A 12 -0.37 -15.37 15.41
CA THR A 12 -0.84 -14.34 14.46
C THR A 12 -1.20 -13.03 15.19
N ALA A 13 -1.57 -13.04 16.47
CA ALA A 13 -2.02 -11.82 17.17
C ALA A 13 -0.91 -10.86 17.59
N LYS A 14 0.37 -11.28 17.62
CA LYS A 14 1.47 -10.41 18.04
C LYS A 14 2.66 -10.54 17.12
N LEU A 15 2.82 -9.55 16.24
CA LEU A 15 4.10 -9.26 15.61
C LEU A 15 5.17 -9.10 16.69
N SER A 16 6.41 -9.49 16.38
CA SER A 16 7.54 -9.18 17.26
C SER A 16 7.58 -7.69 17.58
N GLU A 17 7.77 -7.33 18.85
CA GLU A 17 7.87 -5.93 19.28
C GLU A 17 8.92 -5.15 18.49
N THR A 18 9.99 -5.82 18.04
CA THR A 18 11.05 -5.21 17.22
C THR A 18 10.57 -4.76 15.84
N VAL A 19 9.51 -5.38 15.31
CA VAL A 19 8.95 -5.09 13.99
C VAL A 19 8.04 -3.86 14.05
N ILE A 20 7.37 -3.64 15.18
CA ILE A 20 6.42 -2.54 15.41
C ILE A 20 6.97 -1.41 16.30
N ALA A 21 8.18 -1.53 16.82
CA ALA A 21 8.79 -0.46 17.60
C ALA A 21 9.03 0.79 16.74
N PRO A 22 8.86 2.02 17.26
CA PRO A 22 9.32 3.23 16.59
C PRO A 22 10.81 3.13 16.22
N PHE A 23 11.23 3.78 15.13
CA PHE A 23 12.64 3.82 14.79
C PHE A 23 13.43 4.59 15.86
N PRO A 24 14.69 4.19 16.15
CA PRO A 24 15.55 4.94 17.05
C PRO A 24 15.62 6.42 16.68
N ALA A 25 15.50 7.28 17.69
CA ALA A 25 15.50 8.74 17.55
C ALA A 25 14.51 9.29 16.51
N SER A 26 13.47 8.54 16.15
CA SER A 26 12.46 8.98 15.19
C SER A 26 11.06 8.98 15.79
N HIS A 27 10.22 9.88 15.32
CA HIS A 27 8.81 9.96 15.68
C HIS A 27 7.93 9.96 14.43
N LYS A 28 6.89 9.12 14.41
CA LYS A 28 5.85 9.20 13.38
C LYS A 28 5.10 10.54 13.54
N ARG A 29 4.88 11.22 12.42
CA ARG A 29 4.15 12.48 12.34
C ARG A 29 3.28 12.48 11.09
N TYR A 30 2.34 13.43 11.05
CA TYR A 30 1.36 13.53 9.98
C TYR A 30 1.25 14.99 9.53
N SER A 31 1.35 15.21 8.22
CA SER A 31 0.93 16.46 7.59
C SER A 31 -0.56 16.35 7.26
N VAL A 32 -1.35 17.30 7.74
CA VAL A 32 -2.79 17.35 7.43
C VAL A 32 -2.99 18.11 6.13
N GLY A 33 -3.75 17.54 5.20
CA GLY A 33 -4.12 18.18 3.94
C GLY A 33 -5.24 19.20 4.08
N SER A 34 -5.94 19.47 2.98
CA SER A 34 -7.10 20.35 2.92
C SER A 34 -8.27 19.86 3.77
N ARG A 35 -8.31 18.56 4.08
CA ARG A 35 -9.31 17.91 4.92
C ARG A 35 -8.67 17.21 6.13
N PRO A 36 -9.37 17.14 7.29
CA PRO A 36 -8.84 16.49 8.50
C PRO A 36 -8.53 14.99 8.37
N ASP A 37 -9.19 14.30 7.45
CA ASP A 37 -9.02 12.87 7.14
C ASP A 37 -7.83 12.60 6.20
N VAL A 38 -7.31 13.62 5.50
CA VAL A 38 -6.08 13.53 4.71
C VAL A 38 -4.87 13.73 5.63
N ARG A 39 -4.48 12.67 6.35
CA ARG A 39 -3.31 12.64 7.23
C ARG A 39 -2.16 11.88 6.58
N VAL A 40 -1.15 12.62 6.13
CA VAL A 40 -0.05 12.09 5.33
C VAL A 40 1.16 11.80 6.22
N PRO A 41 1.60 10.54 6.36
CA PRO A 41 2.64 10.16 7.29
C PRO A 41 4.02 10.54 6.78
N TYR A 42 4.86 10.91 7.72
CA TYR A 42 6.31 11.00 7.59
C TYR A 42 6.93 10.67 8.96
N ARG A 43 8.24 10.48 9.01
CA ARG A 43 8.95 10.38 10.29
C ARG A 43 9.94 11.50 10.48
N GLU A 44 10.04 12.01 11.69
CA GLU A 44 11.01 13.03 12.08
C GLU A 44 12.16 12.39 12.81
N VAL A 45 13.38 12.58 12.31
CA VAL A 45 14.61 12.17 12.98
C VAL A 45 15.12 13.30 13.86
N SER A 46 15.15 13.06 15.17
CA SER A 46 15.73 13.97 16.16
C SER A 46 17.24 14.00 16.02
N GLN A 47 17.82 15.20 16.09
CA GLN A 47 19.25 15.41 15.99
C GLN A 47 19.84 15.80 17.35
N THR A 48 21.03 15.31 17.66
CA THR A 48 21.81 15.83 18.80
C THR A 48 22.19 17.28 18.55
N ALA A 49 22.33 18.07 19.62
CA ALA A 49 22.77 19.45 19.51
C ALA A 49 24.24 19.52 19.05
N THR A 50 24.58 20.51 18.23
CA THR A 50 25.96 20.76 17.78
C THR A 50 26.67 21.63 18.79
N GLN A 51 27.85 21.22 19.23
CA GLN A 51 28.76 22.05 20.02
C GLN A 51 29.74 22.76 19.09
N ASN A 52 29.80 24.08 19.16
CA ASN A 52 30.77 24.92 18.44
C ASN A 52 31.39 25.97 19.37
N ASP A 53 32.32 26.77 18.85
CA ASP A 53 33.04 27.80 19.63
C ASP A 53 32.12 28.87 20.25
N SER A 54 30.88 28.99 19.76
CA SER A 54 29.86 29.93 20.25
C SER A 54 28.85 29.29 21.23
N GLY A 55 28.98 27.98 21.52
CA GLY A 55 28.12 27.25 22.47
C GLY A 55 27.41 26.03 21.87
N ILE A 56 26.34 25.60 22.53
CA ILE A 56 25.50 24.48 22.10
C ILE A 56 24.35 25.01 21.25
N VAL A 57 24.24 24.51 20.02
CA VAL A 57 23.19 24.89 19.05
C VAL A 57 22.26 23.71 18.82
N SER A 58 20.96 23.92 19.03
CA SER A 58 19.93 22.91 18.75
C SER A 58 19.71 22.74 17.25
N ASN A 59 19.67 21.49 16.79
CA ASN A 59 19.41 21.15 15.38
C ASN A 59 17.92 20.81 15.19
N PRO A 60 17.26 21.34 14.14
CA PRO A 60 15.86 21.02 13.88
C PRO A 60 15.71 19.55 13.42
N PRO A 61 14.59 18.86 13.69
CA PRO A 61 14.41 17.47 13.28
C PRO A 61 14.33 17.34 11.74
N ILE A 62 14.74 16.20 11.20
CA ILE A 62 14.75 15.94 9.76
C ILE A 62 13.51 15.11 9.38
N PRO A 63 12.57 15.64 8.57
CA PRO A 63 11.47 14.85 8.05
C PRO A 63 11.96 13.89 6.97
N VAL A 64 11.53 12.64 7.03
CA VAL A 64 11.89 11.57 6.10
C VAL A 64 10.60 10.87 5.64
N TYR A 65 10.53 10.57 4.34
CA TYR A 65 9.47 9.77 3.76
C TYR A 65 9.37 8.43 4.49
N ASP A 66 8.15 8.01 4.84
CA ASP A 66 7.94 6.82 5.67
C ASP A 66 6.84 5.94 5.09
N THR A 67 7.20 4.68 4.83
CA THR A 67 6.36 3.63 4.26
C THR A 67 5.90 2.62 5.30
N SER A 68 6.37 2.72 6.55
CA SER A 68 6.07 1.73 7.58
C SER A 68 4.60 1.69 8.02
N GLY A 69 3.79 2.65 7.57
CA GLY A 69 2.39 2.81 7.94
C GLY A 69 2.17 2.93 9.45
N PRO A 70 1.01 2.49 9.96
CA PRO A 70 0.67 2.57 11.38
C PRO A 70 1.58 1.74 12.30
N TYR A 71 2.34 0.79 11.75
CA TYR A 71 3.16 -0.13 12.54
C TYR A 71 4.27 0.53 13.34
N THR A 72 4.67 1.77 13.04
CA THR A 72 5.67 2.49 13.85
C THR A 72 5.08 3.71 14.57
N ASP A 73 3.75 3.83 14.57
CA ASP A 73 3.04 4.82 15.35
C ASP A 73 2.72 4.24 16.75
N PRO A 74 3.35 4.74 17.82
CA PRO A 74 3.08 4.26 19.18
C PRO A 74 1.67 4.59 19.67
N GLU A 75 0.92 5.46 18.97
CA GLU A 75 -0.47 5.80 19.30
C GLU A 75 -1.47 4.83 18.67
N VAL A 76 -1.03 3.91 17.81
CA VAL A 76 -1.90 2.93 17.13
C VAL A 76 -1.71 1.54 17.72
N GLU A 77 -2.81 0.94 18.19
CA GLU A 77 -2.82 -0.47 18.58
C GLU A 77 -2.92 -1.37 17.34
N ILE A 78 -1.92 -2.23 17.14
CA ILE A 78 -1.87 -3.16 16.02
C ILE A 78 -2.54 -4.48 16.40
N ASP A 79 -3.57 -4.85 15.65
CA ASP A 79 -4.28 -6.12 15.79
C ASP A 79 -4.45 -6.76 14.41
N LEU A 80 -3.59 -7.74 14.10
CA LEU A 80 -3.59 -8.39 12.78
C LEU A 80 -4.90 -9.11 12.47
N LEU A 81 -5.69 -9.48 13.48
CA LEU A 81 -7.00 -10.13 13.30
C LEU A 81 -8.06 -9.14 12.83
N LYS A 82 -7.92 -7.86 13.20
CA LYS A 82 -8.81 -6.76 12.78
C LYS A 82 -8.38 -6.15 11.45
N GLY A 83 -7.09 -6.18 11.15
CA GLY A 83 -6.50 -5.47 10.02
C GLY A 83 -6.32 -3.98 10.32
N LEU A 84 -5.77 -3.25 9.34
CA LEU A 84 -5.56 -1.81 9.45
C LEU A 84 -6.88 -1.04 9.27
N SER A 85 -6.89 0.20 9.79
CA SER A 85 -8.00 1.12 9.58
C SER A 85 -8.16 1.43 8.09
N PRO A 86 -9.38 1.38 7.54
CA PRO A 86 -9.62 1.62 6.12
C PRO A 86 -9.65 3.11 5.78
N LEU A 87 -8.47 3.73 5.81
CA LEU A 87 -8.23 5.17 5.62
C LEU A 87 -9.01 5.79 4.45
N ARG A 88 -9.10 5.09 3.32
CA ARG A 88 -9.71 5.61 2.09
C ARG A 88 -11.20 5.31 1.95
N GLN A 89 -11.82 4.61 2.90
CA GLN A 89 -13.20 4.12 2.76
C GLN A 89 -14.18 5.27 2.47
N GLU A 90 -14.11 6.34 3.27
CA GLU A 90 -14.99 7.51 3.10
C GLU A 90 -14.76 8.18 1.73
N TRP A 91 -13.51 8.27 1.27
CA TRP A 91 -13.18 8.88 -0.03
C TRP A 91 -13.73 8.09 -1.22
N ILE A 92 -13.85 6.77 -1.06
CA ILE A 92 -14.42 5.88 -2.08
C ILE A 92 -15.94 6.00 -2.06
N ASP A 93 -16.53 6.05 -0.86
CA ASP A 93 -17.99 6.15 -0.68
C ASP A 93 -18.53 7.50 -1.18
N GLU A 94 -17.85 8.61 -0.88
CA GLU A 94 -18.24 9.98 -1.24
C GLU A 94 -18.33 10.22 -2.75
N ARG A 95 -17.53 9.50 -3.58
CA ARG A 95 -17.58 9.65 -5.04
C ARG A 95 -18.88 9.15 -5.66
N GLY A 96 -19.57 8.24 -4.98
CA GLY A 96 -20.87 7.75 -5.41
C GLY A 96 -20.86 6.99 -6.75
N ASP A 97 -19.70 6.53 -7.22
CA ASP A 97 -19.51 5.85 -8.51
C ASP A 97 -19.22 4.34 -8.37
N THR A 98 -19.25 3.83 -7.14
CA THR A 98 -19.13 2.41 -6.82
C THR A 98 -20.39 1.88 -6.13
N GLU A 99 -20.64 0.58 -6.28
CA GLU A 99 -21.68 -0.17 -5.57
C GLU A 99 -21.05 -1.33 -4.80
N GLN A 100 -21.64 -1.67 -3.65
CA GLN A 100 -21.23 -2.82 -2.84
C GLN A 100 -21.94 -4.08 -3.35
N LEU A 101 -21.21 -5.19 -3.41
CA LEU A 101 -21.69 -6.51 -3.80
C LEU A 101 -22.09 -7.31 -2.55
N ASP A 102 -22.93 -8.33 -2.73
CA ASP A 102 -23.35 -9.23 -1.64
C ASP A 102 -22.21 -10.15 -1.14
N GLY A 103 -21.13 -10.27 -1.92
CA GLY A 103 -20.00 -11.14 -1.67
C GLY A 103 -19.12 -11.28 -2.92
N PRO A 104 -18.13 -12.20 -2.90
CA PRO A 104 -17.26 -12.44 -4.05
C PRO A 104 -18.06 -12.97 -5.25
N THR A 105 -17.74 -12.48 -6.45
CA THR A 105 -18.41 -12.89 -7.70
C THR A 105 -17.59 -13.90 -8.51
N SER A 106 -16.29 -14.02 -8.27
CA SER A 106 -15.47 -15.10 -8.83
C SER A 106 -15.95 -16.47 -8.33
N ARG A 107 -15.93 -17.48 -9.20
CA ARG A 107 -16.26 -18.86 -8.84
C ARG A 107 -15.30 -19.35 -7.77
N PHE A 108 -14.01 -19.14 -7.97
CA PHE A 108 -13.01 -19.57 -6.98
C PHE A 108 -13.20 -18.88 -5.63
N GLY A 109 -13.44 -17.57 -5.59
CA GLY A 109 -13.71 -16.86 -4.34
C GLY A 109 -14.94 -17.41 -3.60
N GLN A 110 -16.01 -17.74 -4.33
CA GLN A 110 -17.20 -18.39 -3.76
C GLN A 110 -16.91 -19.79 -3.22
N ASP A 111 -16.12 -20.59 -3.95
CA ASP A 111 -15.72 -21.93 -3.51
C ASP A 111 -14.83 -21.85 -2.26
N ARG A 112 -13.86 -20.92 -2.23
CA ARG A 112 -13.01 -20.68 -1.05
C ARG A 112 -13.81 -20.22 0.15
N LEU A 113 -14.86 -19.41 -0.03
CA LEU A 113 -15.75 -18.98 1.05
C LEU A 113 -16.62 -20.12 1.62
N ARG A 114 -16.85 -21.19 0.87
CA ARG A 114 -17.64 -22.37 1.31
C ARG A 114 -16.77 -23.53 1.82
N ASP A 115 -15.47 -23.50 1.60
CA ASP A 115 -14.55 -24.57 2.00
C ASP A 115 -14.28 -24.62 3.52
N GLU A 116 -15.01 -25.46 4.24
CA GLU A 116 -14.87 -25.69 5.70
C GLU A 116 -13.43 -26.01 6.14
N LYS A 117 -12.61 -26.63 5.28
CA LYS A 117 -11.22 -26.99 5.61
C LYS A 117 -10.33 -25.78 5.85
N THR A 118 -10.71 -24.63 5.30
CA THR A 118 -9.93 -23.40 5.40
C THR A 118 -10.61 -22.30 6.19
N GLU A 119 -11.76 -22.58 6.79
CA GLU A 119 -12.50 -21.65 7.65
C GLU A 119 -11.59 -21.02 8.73
N ASN A 120 -10.77 -21.83 9.38
CA ASN A 120 -9.84 -21.39 10.44
C ASN A 120 -8.66 -20.52 9.95
N LEU A 121 -8.43 -20.48 8.63
CA LEU A 121 -7.37 -19.67 8.01
C LEU A 121 -7.90 -18.36 7.43
N ARG A 122 -9.23 -18.20 7.31
CA ARG A 122 -9.82 -17.01 6.72
C ARG A 122 -9.70 -15.82 7.64
N PHE A 123 -9.45 -14.66 7.05
CA PHE A 123 -9.54 -13.40 7.74
C PHE A 123 -10.97 -13.18 8.27
N SER A 124 -11.10 -12.75 9.52
CA SER A 124 -12.39 -12.75 10.22
C SER A 124 -13.34 -11.65 9.77
N HIS A 125 -12.81 -10.56 9.21
CA HIS A 125 -13.56 -9.36 8.84
C HIS A 125 -13.45 -9.08 7.33
N ILE A 126 -14.08 -9.92 6.52
CA ILE A 126 -14.14 -9.71 5.07
C ILE A 126 -15.23 -8.68 4.77
N ARG A 127 -14.85 -7.51 4.26
CA ARG A 127 -15.83 -6.53 3.76
C ARG A 127 -16.37 -7.03 2.41
N PRO A 128 -17.68 -6.92 2.16
CA PRO A 128 -18.22 -7.26 0.86
C PRO A 128 -17.56 -6.39 -0.23
N PRO A 129 -17.08 -6.98 -1.35
CA PRO A 129 -16.36 -6.24 -2.36
C PRO A 129 -17.19 -5.12 -2.99
N ARG A 130 -16.53 -4.08 -3.47
CA ARG A 130 -17.10 -3.02 -4.30
C ARG A 130 -16.70 -3.20 -5.76
N ARG A 131 -17.55 -2.71 -6.65
CA ARG A 131 -17.24 -2.51 -8.07
C ARG A 131 -17.72 -1.14 -8.55
N ALA A 132 -17.21 -0.69 -9.69
CA ALA A 132 -17.74 0.49 -10.36
C ALA A 132 -19.22 0.26 -10.76
N LYS A 133 -20.06 1.28 -10.60
CA LYS A 133 -21.43 1.28 -11.13
C LYS A 133 -21.41 1.13 -12.66
N PRO A 134 -22.47 0.56 -13.28
CA PRO A 134 -22.58 0.51 -14.73
C PRO A 134 -22.35 1.88 -15.38
N GLY A 135 -21.42 1.95 -16.34
CA GLY A 135 -21.05 3.19 -17.04
C GLY A 135 -20.06 4.10 -16.31
N ALA A 136 -19.69 3.79 -15.06
CA ALA A 136 -18.66 4.52 -14.32
C ALA A 136 -17.24 3.94 -14.55
N ASN A 137 -16.22 4.75 -14.29
CA ASN A 137 -14.82 4.32 -14.26
C ASN A 137 -14.15 4.92 -13.03
N VAL A 138 -13.58 4.06 -12.19
CA VAL A 138 -13.09 4.44 -10.86
C VAL A 138 -11.57 4.65 -10.81
N SER A 139 -10.90 4.61 -11.96
CA SER A 139 -9.44 4.74 -12.01
C SER A 139 -8.98 6.18 -11.82
N GLN A 140 -7.82 6.35 -11.19
CA GLN A 140 -7.19 7.67 -11.02
C GLN A 140 -6.92 8.36 -12.37
N MET A 141 -6.59 7.58 -13.42
CA MET A 141 -6.44 8.10 -14.78
C MET A 141 -7.74 8.64 -15.37
N HIS A 142 -8.88 8.03 -15.05
CA HIS A 142 -10.19 8.53 -15.48
C HIS A 142 -10.47 9.90 -14.85
N TYR A 143 -10.39 10.01 -13.51
CA TYR A 143 -10.61 11.28 -12.82
C TYR A 143 -9.66 12.37 -13.30
N ALA A 144 -8.37 12.03 -13.46
CA ALA A 144 -7.36 12.98 -13.92
C ALA A 144 -7.69 13.57 -15.29
N ARG A 145 -8.15 12.75 -16.24
CA ARG A 145 -8.55 13.19 -17.59
C ARG A 145 -9.85 13.99 -17.60
N GLN A 146 -10.68 13.87 -16.57
CA GLN A 146 -11.85 14.73 -16.35
C GLN A 146 -11.49 16.05 -15.65
N GLY A 147 -10.21 16.28 -15.33
CA GLY A 147 -9.75 17.47 -14.61
C GLY A 147 -9.98 17.40 -13.10
N ILE A 148 -10.44 16.26 -12.57
CA ILE A 148 -10.77 16.06 -11.16
C ILE A 148 -9.50 15.74 -10.36
N ILE A 149 -9.34 16.42 -9.23
CA ILE A 149 -8.31 16.13 -8.23
C ILE A 149 -8.97 15.32 -7.12
N THR A 150 -8.45 14.12 -6.90
CA THR A 150 -8.97 13.20 -5.89
C THR A 150 -8.23 13.38 -4.56
N PRO A 151 -8.80 12.92 -3.42
CA PRO A 151 -8.06 12.86 -2.16
C PRO A 151 -6.74 12.10 -2.27
N GLU A 152 -6.64 11.04 -3.10
CA GLU A 152 -5.35 10.36 -3.31
C GLU A 152 -4.33 11.24 -4.04
N MET A 153 -4.75 12.06 -5.01
CA MET A 153 -3.85 12.97 -5.72
C MET A 153 -3.30 14.06 -4.78
N GLU A 154 -4.13 14.60 -3.89
CA GLU A 154 -3.67 15.51 -2.84
C GLU A 154 -2.73 14.81 -1.87
N TYR A 155 -3.10 13.62 -1.40
CA TYR A 155 -2.32 12.84 -0.45
C TYR A 155 -0.89 12.62 -0.95
N VAL A 156 -0.72 12.17 -2.19
CA VAL A 156 0.61 11.93 -2.75
C VAL A 156 1.36 13.22 -3.03
N ALA A 157 0.68 14.34 -3.35
CA ALA A 157 1.34 15.63 -3.50
C ALA A 157 2.01 16.09 -2.20
N ILE A 158 1.28 16.00 -1.08
CA ILE A 158 1.81 16.30 0.26
C ILE A 158 2.95 15.33 0.60
N ARG A 159 2.77 14.02 0.32
CA ARG A 159 3.75 12.97 0.66
C ARG A 159 5.07 13.16 -0.09
N GLU A 160 5.01 13.55 -1.36
CA GLU A 160 6.20 13.78 -2.19
C GLU A 160 6.97 15.04 -1.78
N ASN A 161 6.27 16.10 -1.37
CA ASN A 161 6.90 17.28 -0.80
C ASN A 161 7.61 16.98 0.52
N ASN A 162 7.07 16.08 1.36
CA ASN A 162 7.68 15.67 2.64
C ASN A 162 8.20 16.87 3.45
N ARG A 163 7.35 17.90 3.61
CA ARG A 163 7.61 19.16 4.33
C ARG A 163 8.72 20.05 3.73
N LEU A 164 9.09 19.87 2.46
CA LEU A 164 10.17 20.62 1.83
C LEU A 164 9.95 22.15 1.86
N GLN A 165 8.73 22.63 1.64
CA GLN A 165 8.47 24.08 1.65
C GLN A 165 8.63 24.67 3.06
N GLU A 166 8.21 23.95 4.08
CA GLU A 166 8.36 24.36 5.48
C GLU A 166 9.84 24.39 5.88
N MET A 167 10.63 23.40 5.42
CA MET A 167 12.08 23.42 5.59
C MET A 167 12.71 24.62 4.87
N ARG A 168 12.27 24.95 3.65
CA ARG A 168 12.77 26.10 2.87
C ARG A 168 12.46 27.44 3.56
N ALA A 169 11.34 27.54 4.27
CA ALA A 169 10.94 28.73 5.01
C ALA A 169 11.69 28.91 6.34
N ASP A 170 12.25 27.86 6.92
CA ASP A 170 12.95 27.90 8.20
C ASP A 170 14.49 28.00 8.00
N PRO A 171 15.13 29.12 8.40
CA PRO A 171 16.57 29.34 8.21
C PRO A 171 17.47 28.28 8.84
N ARG A 172 16.99 27.52 9.85
CA ARG A 172 17.74 26.45 10.50
C ARG A 172 18.06 25.30 9.55
N TYR A 173 17.26 25.10 8.50
CA TYR A 173 17.49 24.05 7.49
C TYR A 173 18.37 24.50 6.32
N LYS A 174 18.84 25.76 6.30
CA LYS A 174 19.63 26.32 5.18
C LYS A 174 20.84 25.45 4.80
N ALA A 175 21.53 24.87 5.78
CA ALA A 175 22.66 23.99 5.55
C ALA A 175 22.23 22.64 4.95
N LEU A 176 21.15 22.04 5.45
CA LEU A 176 20.61 20.77 4.97
C LEU A 176 20.09 20.86 3.53
N LEU A 177 19.48 21.98 3.17
CA LEU A 177 18.91 22.21 1.84
C LEU A 177 19.97 22.50 0.76
N ARG A 178 21.26 22.53 1.12
CA ARG A 178 22.34 22.69 0.15
C ARG A 178 22.55 21.38 -0.62
N GLN A 179 21.85 21.22 -1.73
CA GLN A 179 21.93 20.05 -2.60
C GLN A 179 22.62 20.36 -3.93
N HIS A 180 23.34 19.38 -4.49
CA HIS A 180 23.80 19.44 -5.88
C HIS A 180 22.59 19.41 -6.82
N LYS A 181 22.55 20.25 -7.85
CA LYS A 181 21.42 20.33 -8.80
C LYS A 181 21.10 18.98 -9.47
N GLY A 182 22.11 18.13 -9.64
CA GLY A 182 21.99 16.85 -10.32
C GLY A 182 21.77 17.01 -11.83
N GLU A 183 21.54 15.89 -12.51
CA GLU A 183 21.15 15.82 -13.92
C GLU A 183 19.91 14.92 -14.01
N SER A 184 18.82 15.44 -14.57
CA SER A 184 17.52 14.74 -14.63
C SER A 184 17.27 14.07 -15.99
N PHE A 185 18.18 14.26 -16.95
CA PHE A 185 18.10 13.80 -18.33
C PHE A 185 16.80 14.24 -19.02
N GLY A 186 16.38 15.49 -18.77
CA GLY A 186 15.16 16.08 -19.32
C GLY A 186 13.87 15.72 -18.58
N ALA A 187 13.94 15.22 -17.34
CA ALA A 187 12.75 15.07 -16.50
C ALA A 187 12.20 16.45 -16.07
N SER A 188 10.90 16.53 -15.82
CA SER A 188 10.21 17.77 -15.44
C SER A 188 9.85 17.73 -13.96
N ILE A 189 10.86 17.65 -13.08
CA ILE A 189 10.69 17.58 -11.63
C ILE A 189 10.43 19.00 -11.12
N PRO A 190 9.27 19.29 -10.50
CA PRO A 190 8.96 20.63 -10.02
C PRO A 190 9.67 20.91 -8.69
N ASP A 191 9.76 22.20 -8.33
CA ASP A 191 10.22 22.63 -7.01
C ASP A 191 9.22 22.34 -5.89
N GLU A 192 7.95 22.19 -6.24
CA GLU A 192 6.85 21.82 -5.36
C GLU A 192 5.90 20.90 -6.12
N VAL A 193 5.52 19.80 -5.48
CA VAL A 193 4.55 18.86 -6.05
C VAL A 193 3.16 19.32 -5.64
N THR A 194 2.37 19.87 -6.58
CA THR A 194 0.98 20.25 -6.31
C THR A 194 0.00 19.14 -6.70
N PRO A 195 -1.22 19.10 -6.14
CA PRO A 195 -2.26 18.16 -6.57
C PRO A 195 -2.59 18.27 -8.07
N GLU A 196 -2.55 19.47 -8.64
CA GLU A 196 -2.72 19.72 -10.08
C GLU A 196 -1.60 19.07 -10.90
N PHE A 197 -0.35 19.20 -10.46
CA PHE A 197 0.79 18.56 -11.13
C PHE A 197 0.66 17.04 -11.12
N VAL A 198 0.28 16.46 -9.98
CA VAL A 198 -0.01 15.03 -9.84
C VAL A 198 -1.09 14.59 -10.84
N ARG A 199 -2.22 15.31 -10.87
CA ARG A 199 -3.31 15.06 -11.82
C ARG A 199 -2.81 15.07 -13.27
N ASP A 200 -2.01 16.08 -13.65
CA ASP A 200 -1.51 16.22 -15.02
C ASP A 200 -0.57 15.09 -15.43
N GLU A 201 0.32 14.63 -14.54
CA GLU A 201 1.17 13.47 -14.77
C GLU A 201 0.37 12.18 -14.98
N ILE A 202 -0.70 12.00 -14.21
CA ILE A 202 -1.60 10.85 -14.31
C ILE A 202 -2.41 10.93 -15.61
N ALA A 203 -2.99 12.08 -15.94
CA ALA A 203 -3.82 12.26 -17.13
C ALA A 203 -3.07 11.92 -18.43
N ARG A 204 -1.78 12.28 -18.49
CA ARG A 204 -0.87 11.99 -19.61
C ARG A 204 -0.20 10.61 -19.54
N GLY A 205 -0.52 9.78 -18.55
CA GLY A 205 -0.02 8.42 -18.41
C GLY A 205 1.46 8.31 -18.06
N ARG A 206 2.05 9.34 -17.44
CA ARG A 206 3.46 9.36 -17.00
C ARG A 206 3.64 9.03 -15.53
N ALA A 207 2.56 8.99 -14.77
CA ALA A 207 2.54 8.53 -13.40
C ALA A 207 1.24 7.77 -13.09
N ILE A 208 1.28 6.96 -12.04
CA ILE A 208 0.15 6.16 -11.57
C ILE A 208 0.06 6.21 -10.04
N ILE A 209 -1.17 6.09 -9.53
CA ILE A 209 -1.46 5.82 -8.11
C ILE A 209 -2.16 4.45 -8.07
N PRO A 210 -1.45 3.36 -7.72
CA PRO A 210 -2.04 2.02 -7.60
C PRO A 210 -2.88 1.97 -6.31
N ALA A 211 -4.19 2.01 -6.46
CA ALA A 211 -5.11 2.24 -5.35
C ALA A 211 -6.50 1.65 -5.63
N ASN A 212 -6.59 0.32 -5.61
CA ASN A 212 -7.83 -0.42 -5.81
C ASN A 212 -8.90 0.06 -4.79
N ILE A 213 -10.15 0.14 -5.25
CA ILE A 213 -11.32 0.52 -4.42
C ILE A 213 -11.61 -0.50 -3.30
N ASN A 214 -11.10 -1.73 -3.41
CA ASN A 214 -11.23 -2.78 -2.40
C ASN A 214 -10.02 -2.85 -1.44
N HIS A 215 -9.07 -1.91 -1.54
CA HIS A 215 -7.94 -1.79 -0.63
C HIS A 215 -7.93 -0.39 0.01
N PRO A 216 -8.91 -0.12 0.91
CA PRO A 216 -9.02 1.17 1.56
C PRO A 216 -7.97 1.39 2.66
N GLU A 217 -7.23 0.37 3.08
CA GLU A 217 -6.15 0.46 4.08
C GLU A 217 -4.91 1.21 3.57
N ILE A 218 -4.75 1.36 2.25
CA ILE A 218 -3.58 2.01 1.64
C ILE A 218 -3.45 3.46 2.08
N GLU A 219 -2.23 3.82 2.48
CA GLU A 219 -1.70 5.17 2.45
C GLU A 219 -1.21 5.49 1.02
N PRO A 220 -1.91 6.33 0.24
CA PRO A 220 -1.59 6.50 -1.19
C PRO A 220 -0.14 6.88 -1.47
N MET A 221 0.38 6.37 -2.58
CA MET A 221 1.71 6.70 -3.10
C MET A 221 1.66 6.80 -4.63
N ILE A 222 2.64 7.49 -5.21
CA ILE A 222 2.72 7.73 -6.66
C ILE A 222 4.01 7.18 -7.27
N ILE A 223 3.87 6.56 -8.43
CA ILE A 223 4.99 6.04 -9.23
C ILE A 223 5.05 6.83 -10.53
N GLY A 224 6.18 7.50 -10.78
CA GLY A 224 6.44 8.22 -12.02
C GLY A 224 7.81 8.88 -12.03
N ARG A 225 8.33 9.19 -13.22
CA ARG A 225 9.69 9.71 -13.42
C ARG A 225 9.97 11.03 -12.69
N ASN A 226 8.94 11.84 -12.48
CA ASN A 226 9.05 13.17 -11.88
C ASN A 226 8.86 13.20 -10.35
N PHE A 227 8.79 12.02 -9.73
CA PHE A 227 8.57 11.82 -8.30
C PHE A 227 9.79 11.10 -7.71
N ARG A 228 9.82 10.93 -6.37
CA ARG A 228 10.83 10.10 -5.71
C ARG A 228 10.85 8.70 -6.34
N THR A 229 12.03 8.16 -6.60
CA THR A 229 12.17 6.75 -7.00
C THR A 229 11.56 5.86 -5.92
N LYS A 230 10.73 4.91 -6.34
CA LYS A 230 10.03 3.97 -5.47
C LYS A 230 10.65 2.58 -5.58
N ILE A 231 10.63 1.82 -4.50
CA ILE A 231 11.17 0.46 -4.43
C ILE A 231 10.08 -0.54 -4.05
N ASN A 232 10.17 -1.74 -4.61
CA ASN A 232 9.23 -2.82 -4.36
C ASN A 232 9.90 -3.94 -3.56
N GLY A 233 9.23 -4.45 -2.54
CA GLY A 233 9.60 -5.70 -1.86
C GLY A 233 8.83 -6.90 -2.44
N ASN A 234 9.49 -8.03 -2.61
CA ASN A 234 8.83 -9.29 -2.98
C ASN A 234 8.75 -10.20 -1.76
N LEU A 235 7.57 -10.78 -1.54
CA LEU A 235 7.35 -11.85 -0.57
C LEU A 235 6.55 -12.97 -1.22
N GLY A 236 6.27 -14.03 -0.46
CA GLY A 236 5.42 -15.10 -0.93
C GLY A 236 5.73 -16.40 -0.20
N ASN A 237 4.68 -17.16 0.06
CA ASN A 237 4.82 -18.51 0.55
C ASN A 237 5.39 -19.43 -0.56
N SER A 238 6.14 -20.45 -0.13
CA SER A 238 6.58 -21.52 -1.02
C SER A 238 5.89 -22.81 -0.65
N ALA A 239 5.88 -23.80 -1.55
CA ALA A 239 5.36 -25.14 -1.25
C ALA A 239 6.06 -25.86 -0.08
N VAL A 240 7.21 -25.34 0.38
CA VAL A 240 8.10 -26.00 1.34
C VAL A 240 8.11 -25.32 2.71
N THR A 241 7.85 -24.01 2.79
CA THR A 241 7.94 -23.22 4.03
C THR A 241 6.98 -22.02 4.04
N SER A 242 6.64 -21.60 5.26
CA SER A 242 5.98 -20.36 5.67
C SER A 242 4.45 -20.38 5.86
N GLY A 243 4.03 -19.82 7.00
CA GLY A 243 2.62 -19.65 7.39
C GLY A 243 2.13 -18.21 7.22
N ILE A 244 0.82 -18.00 7.36
CA ILE A 244 0.17 -16.69 7.17
C ILE A 244 0.82 -15.57 8.01
N ALA A 245 1.05 -15.81 9.30
CA ALA A 245 1.66 -14.81 10.19
C ALA A 245 3.07 -14.38 9.74
N GLU A 246 3.87 -15.32 9.25
CA GLU A 246 5.22 -15.04 8.77
C GLU A 246 5.20 -14.20 7.48
N GLU A 247 4.24 -14.43 6.57
CA GLU A 247 4.09 -13.61 5.36
C GLU A 247 3.67 -12.17 5.70
N VAL A 248 2.76 -11.99 6.66
CA VAL A 248 2.41 -10.66 7.17
C VAL A 248 3.62 -10.01 7.84
N GLU A 249 4.39 -10.73 8.65
CA GLU A 249 5.60 -10.20 9.28
C GLU A 249 6.65 -9.78 8.23
N LYS A 250 6.88 -10.58 7.18
CA LYS A 250 7.76 -10.23 6.06
C LYS A 250 7.32 -8.95 5.36
N MET A 251 6.01 -8.79 5.13
CA MET A 251 5.46 -7.55 4.57
C MET A 251 5.76 -6.36 5.50
N VAL A 252 5.42 -6.46 6.79
CA VAL A 252 5.66 -5.37 7.75
C VAL A 252 7.14 -5.03 7.83
N TRP A 253 8.01 -6.04 7.82
CA TRP A 253 9.45 -5.85 7.79
C TRP A 253 9.93 -5.13 6.52
N GLY A 254 9.41 -5.52 5.35
CA GLY A 254 9.74 -4.89 4.07
C GLY A 254 9.36 -3.41 4.04
N ILE A 255 8.13 -3.08 4.42
CA ILE A 255 7.65 -1.69 4.41
C ILE A 255 8.30 -0.84 5.51
N ARG A 256 8.69 -1.44 6.64
CA ARG A 256 9.48 -0.77 7.68
C ARG A 256 10.80 -0.25 7.10
N TRP A 257 11.46 -1.02 6.24
CA TRP A 257 12.76 -0.63 5.69
C TRP A 257 12.68 0.13 4.36
N GLY A 258 11.51 0.64 3.99
CA GLY A 258 11.35 1.52 2.83
C GLY A 258 10.67 0.88 1.62
N GLY A 259 10.12 -0.34 1.73
CA GLY A 259 9.31 -0.93 0.65
C GLY A 259 8.08 -0.08 0.36
N ASP A 260 8.08 0.64 -0.77
CA ASP A 260 6.97 1.52 -1.18
C ASP A 260 5.77 0.73 -1.72
N THR A 261 6.02 -0.45 -2.27
CA THR A 261 5.02 -1.44 -2.68
C THR A 261 5.50 -2.83 -2.29
N ILE A 262 4.56 -3.77 -2.19
CA ILE A 262 4.88 -5.18 -1.94
C ILE A 262 4.21 -6.04 -3.01
N MET A 263 4.91 -7.04 -3.53
CA MET A 263 4.29 -8.08 -4.34
C MET A 263 4.17 -9.38 -3.57
N ASP A 264 2.96 -9.94 -3.57
CA ASP A 264 2.71 -11.32 -3.18
C ASP A 264 2.95 -12.24 -4.37
N LEU A 265 4.06 -12.98 -4.32
CA LEU A 265 4.48 -13.97 -5.32
C LEU A 265 4.29 -15.40 -4.82
N SER A 266 3.35 -15.61 -3.88
CA SER A 266 3.00 -16.93 -3.36
C SER A 266 2.63 -17.91 -4.47
N THR A 267 3.17 -19.13 -4.37
CA THR A 267 2.96 -20.23 -5.35
C THR A 267 2.49 -21.54 -4.69
N GLY A 268 2.31 -21.52 -3.36
CA GLY A 268 1.95 -22.69 -2.56
C GLY A 268 0.45 -22.89 -2.36
N LYS A 269 0.10 -23.62 -1.30
CA LYS A 269 -1.29 -23.76 -0.87
C LYS A 269 -1.77 -22.46 -0.22
N HIS A 270 -3.08 -22.26 -0.18
CA HIS A 270 -3.74 -21.17 0.56
C HIS A 270 -3.35 -19.75 0.13
N ILE A 271 -2.94 -19.58 -1.14
CA ILE A 271 -2.60 -18.28 -1.75
C ILE A 271 -3.72 -17.25 -1.48
N HIS A 272 -4.98 -17.66 -1.63
CA HIS A 272 -6.14 -16.81 -1.42
C HIS A 272 -6.21 -16.27 0.00
N GLU A 273 -6.11 -17.15 1.00
CA GLU A 273 -6.20 -16.77 2.42
C GLU A 273 -4.99 -15.92 2.81
N THR A 274 -3.77 -16.36 2.50
CA THR A 274 -2.54 -15.63 2.80
C THR A 274 -2.60 -14.19 2.26
N ARG A 275 -3.03 -14.02 1.00
CA ARG A 275 -3.15 -12.70 0.39
C ARG A 275 -4.20 -11.82 1.06
N GLU A 276 -5.31 -12.39 1.52
CA GLU A 276 -6.33 -11.63 2.26
C GLU A 276 -5.73 -11.03 3.53
N TRP A 277 -4.97 -11.81 4.30
CA TRP A 277 -4.26 -11.32 5.48
C TRP A 277 -3.25 -10.23 5.16
N ILE A 278 -2.49 -10.38 4.07
CA ILE A 278 -1.53 -9.37 3.62
C ILE A 278 -2.26 -8.07 3.27
N LEU A 279 -3.30 -8.13 2.43
CA LEU A 279 -4.05 -6.94 1.97
C LEU A 279 -4.69 -6.19 3.15
N ARG A 280 -5.39 -6.90 4.05
CA ARG A 280 -6.05 -6.27 5.20
C ARG A 280 -5.05 -5.66 6.20
N ASN A 281 -3.78 -6.02 6.11
CA ASN A 281 -2.70 -5.52 6.95
C ASN A 281 -1.70 -4.63 6.17
N SER A 282 -1.95 -4.30 4.90
CA SER A 282 -0.99 -3.51 4.13
C SER A 282 -1.38 -2.03 4.08
N PRO A 283 -0.51 -1.11 4.51
CA PRO A 283 -0.69 0.32 4.27
C PRO A 283 -0.09 0.72 2.91
N VAL A 284 0.55 -0.20 2.18
CA VAL A 284 1.18 0.06 0.89
C VAL A 284 0.47 -0.72 -0.23
N PRO A 285 0.59 -0.30 -1.50
CA PRO A 285 0.01 -1.04 -2.61
C PRO A 285 0.55 -2.48 -2.70
N ILE A 286 -0.36 -3.43 -2.93
CA ILE A 286 -0.05 -4.84 -3.14
C ILE A 286 -0.17 -5.20 -4.62
N GLY A 287 0.89 -5.76 -5.17
CA GLY A 287 0.91 -6.35 -6.50
C GLY A 287 0.90 -7.86 -6.51
N THR A 288 0.48 -8.44 -7.62
CA THR A 288 0.58 -9.90 -7.84
C THR A 288 0.96 -10.23 -9.28
N VAL A 289 1.26 -11.51 -9.50
CA VAL A 289 1.28 -12.13 -10.84
C VAL A 289 0.09 -13.08 -10.91
N PRO A 290 -1.07 -12.68 -11.46
CA PRO A 290 -2.28 -13.52 -11.46
C PRO A 290 -2.08 -14.90 -12.10
N LEU A 291 -1.11 -15.01 -13.00
CA LEU A 291 -0.76 -16.26 -13.67
C LEU A 291 -0.31 -17.36 -12.69
N TYR A 292 0.35 -17.00 -11.58
CA TYR A 292 0.84 -17.98 -10.61
C TYR A 292 -0.31 -18.71 -9.91
N GLN A 293 -1.33 -17.98 -9.49
CA GLN A 293 -2.53 -18.59 -8.94
C GLN A 293 -3.35 -19.31 -10.01
N ALA A 294 -3.45 -18.77 -11.22
CA ALA A 294 -4.14 -19.45 -12.32
C ALA A 294 -3.49 -20.82 -12.64
N LEU A 295 -2.16 -20.90 -12.56
CA LEU A 295 -1.41 -22.14 -12.75
C LEU A 295 -1.65 -23.14 -11.62
N GLU A 296 -1.81 -22.67 -10.37
CA GLU A 296 -2.18 -23.52 -9.24
C GLU A 296 -3.58 -24.13 -9.43
N LYS A 297 -4.55 -23.34 -9.92
CA LYS A 297 -5.92 -23.80 -10.23
C LYS A 297 -5.97 -24.94 -11.24
N VAL A 298 -4.92 -25.12 -12.05
CA VAL A 298 -4.76 -26.22 -13.02
C VAL A 298 -3.69 -27.23 -12.60
N SER A 299 -3.37 -27.30 -11.31
CA SER A 299 -2.40 -28.25 -10.74
C SER A 299 -1.01 -28.19 -11.38
N GLY A 300 -0.58 -26.99 -11.80
CA GLY A 300 0.74 -26.78 -12.39
C GLY A 300 0.85 -27.10 -13.88
N ARG A 301 -0.22 -27.55 -14.55
CA ARG A 301 -0.20 -27.89 -15.98
C ARG A 301 -0.47 -26.65 -16.82
N ALA A 302 0.57 -26.07 -17.42
CA ALA A 302 0.46 -24.82 -18.16
C ALA A 302 -0.46 -24.93 -19.40
N GLU A 303 -0.52 -26.11 -20.02
CA GLU A 303 -1.37 -26.44 -21.16
C GLU A 303 -2.88 -26.40 -20.85
N ASP A 304 -3.25 -26.50 -19.57
CA ASP A 304 -4.64 -26.45 -19.12
C ASP A 304 -5.10 -25.01 -18.82
N LEU A 305 -4.20 -24.02 -18.93
CA LEU A 305 -4.56 -22.62 -18.73
C LEU A 305 -5.51 -22.15 -19.83
N THR A 306 -6.62 -21.55 -19.40
CA THR A 306 -7.64 -20.98 -20.28
C THR A 306 -7.95 -19.55 -19.87
N TRP A 307 -8.53 -18.77 -20.78
CA TRP A 307 -9.01 -17.42 -20.48
C TRP A 307 -10.00 -17.42 -19.32
N GLU A 308 -10.89 -18.40 -19.24
CA GLU A 308 -11.92 -18.49 -18.21
C GLU A 308 -11.32 -18.60 -16.81
N ILE A 309 -10.26 -19.40 -16.66
CA ILE A 309 -9.53 -19.56 -15.39
C ILE A 309 -8.76 -18.28 -15.05
N TYR A 310 -8.12 -17.67 -16.04
CA TYR A 310 -7.38 -16.42 -15.83
C TYR A 310 -8.31 -15.26 -15.45
N ARG A 311 -9.42 -15.08 -16.17
CA ARG A 311 -10.47 -14.09 -15.88
C ARG A 311 -11.03 -14.25 -14.47
N ASP A 312 -11.37 -15.46 -14.08
CA ASP A 312 -11.85 -15.75 -12.73
C ASP A 312 -10.83 -15.33 -11.66
N THR A 313 -9.55 -15.58 -11.92
CA THR A 313 -8.43 -15.19 -11.03
C THR A 313 -8.24 -13.68 -10.97
N LEU A 314 -8.40 -12.96 -12.08
CA LEU A 314 -8.37 -11.49 -12.10
C LEU A 314 -9.50 -10.88 -11.26
N ILE A 315 -10.73 -11.39 -11.43
CA ILE A 315 -11.90 -10.92 -10.66
C ILE A 315 -11.69 -11.17 -9.18
N GLU A 316 -11.28 -12.39 -8.81
CA GLU A 316 -10.99 -12.77 -7.43
C GLU A 316 -10.00 -11.79 -6.77
N GLN A 317 -8.86 -11.55 -7.39
CA GLN A 317 -7.82 -10.69 -6.83
C GLN A 317 -8.23 -9.21 -6.81
N ALA A 318 -8.98 -8.75 -7.81
CA ALA A 318 -9.50 -7.39 -7.86
C ALA A 318 -10.53 -7.13 -6.75
N GLU A 319 -11.36 -8.13 -6.42
CA GLU A 319 -12.32 -8.09 -5.31
C GLU A 319 -11.64 -8.12 -3.94
N GLN A 320 -10.51 -8.82 -3.80
CA GLN A 320 -9.72 -8.79 -2.56
C GLN A 320 -9.04 -7.43 -2.32
N GLY A 321 -8.69 -6.71 -3.39
CA GLY A 321 -8.03 -5.40 -3.31
C GLY A 321 -6.61 -5.34 -3.88
N VAL A 322 -6.17 -6.29 -4.71
CA VAL A 322 -4.86 -6.17 -5.37
C VAL A 322 -4.81 -4.90 -6.23
N ASP A 323 -3.75 -4.10 -6.07
CA ASP A 323 -3.65 -2.76 -6.65
C ASP A 323 -3.09 -2.74 -8.06
N TYR A 324 -2.25 -3.71 -8.39
CA TYR A 324 -1.70 -3.86 -9.73
C TYR A 324 -1.39 -5.31 -10.07
N PHE A 325 -1.51 -5.62 -11.36
CA PHE A 325 -1.20 -6.93 -11.90
C PHE A 325 -0.02 -6.87 -12.84
N THR A 326 0.96 -7.74 -12.62
CA THR A 326 1.98 -8.06 -13.61
C THR A 326 1.41 -9.09 -14.59
N ILE A 327 1.15 -8.66 -15.82
CA ILE A 327 0.57 -9.49 -16.88
C ILE A 327 1.57 -9.57 -18.04
N HIS A 328 2.03 -10.79 -18.35
CA HIS A 328 3.03 -11.06 -19.40
C HIS A 328 2.45 -11.09 -20.82
N ALA A 329 1.59 -10.13 -21.17
CA ALA A 329 0.92 -10.08 -22.48
C ALA A 329 1.84 -9.71 -23.66
N GLY A 330 3.12 -9.42 -23.39
CA GLY A 330 4.14 -9.13 -24.41
C GLY A 330 4.85 -10.37 -24.97
N VAL A 331 4.67 -11.55 -24.36
CA VAL A 331 5.22 -12.81 -24.85
C VAL A 331 4.32 -13.32 -25.97
N ARG A 332 4.80 -13.25 -27.22
CA ARG A 332 4.03 -13.57 -28.43
C ARG A 332 4.42 -14.91 -29.04
#